data_AF-A0A268TCR9-F1
#
_entry.id   AF-A0A268TCR9-F1
#
_cell.length_a   1.000
_cell.length_b   1.000
_cell.length_c   1.000
_cell.angle_alpha   90.00
_cell.angle_beta   90.00
_cell.angle_gamma   90.00
#
_symmetry.space_group_name_H-M   'P 1'
#
loop_
_entity.id
_entity.type
_entity.pdbx_description
1 polymer ?
#
loop_
_entity_poly.entity_id
_entity_poly.type
_entity_poly.pdbx_seq_one_letter_code
_entity_poly.pdbx_strand_id
1 'polypeptide(L)'
;MEIQNHTNHASSLKDIFSSRYRQDITPDVSPNLTADIASNVGKSGPVGGDKIDKNSSSHLGRIKNIHDEFLPSQEYTRIQNIKDQVAGGFKNVDSFISMAQTLKNENVISNNDMIAVDFLAKESPKLSFDAFNRIIRNDNLSMEMKGLISQLVQKLQMIDYLSKGALVA
;
A
#
# COMPACT_ATOMS: atom_id res chain seq x y z
N MET A 1 -6.57 17.88 11.27
CA MET A 1 -6.84 16.61 11.97
C MET A 1 -7.40 15.67 10.91
N GLU A 2 -6.51 14.93 10.25
CA GLU A 2 -6.86 14.07 9.13
C GLU A 2 -7.48 12.79 9.69
N ILE A 3 -8.77 12.60 9.46
CA ILE A 3 -9.50 11.43 9.96
C ILE A 3 -9.09 10.25 9.09
N GLN A 4 -8.10 9.49 9.56
CA GLN A 4 -7.75 8.21 8.96
C GLN A 4 -8.90 7.25 9.19
N ASN A 5 -9.74 7.12 8.15
CA ASN A 5 -10.84 6.20 8.08
C ASN A 5 -10.25 4.80 7.89
N HIS A 6 -9.82 4.15 8.98
CA HIS A 6 -9.40 2.75 8.98
C HIS A 6 -10.64 1.86 8.86
N THR A 7 -11.20 1.76 7.67
CA THR A 7 -12.05 0.63 7.32
C THR A 7 -11.20 -0.63 7.44
N ASN A 8 -11.60 -1.54 8.34
CA ASN A 8 -11.00 -2.87 8.56
C ASN A 8 -11.25 -3.79 7.34
N HIS A 9 -10.76 -3.39 6.18
CA HIS A 9 -10.74 -4.23 4.99
C HIS A 9 -9.42 -4.99 4.97
N ALA A 10 -9.51 -6.31 5.14
CA ALA A 10 -8.36 -7.18 4.88
C ALA A 10 -7.96 -7.07 3.42
N SER A 11 -6.65 -7.07 3.16
CA SER A 11 -6.08 -6.87 1.83
C SER A 11 -6.58 -7.93 0.84
N SER A 12 -7.09 -7.49 -0.30
CA SER A 12 -7.26 -8.37 -1.46
C SER A 12 -5.92 -8.54 -2.19
N LEU A 13 -5.82 -9.58 -3.02
CA LEU A 13 -4.59 -9.81 -3.81
C LEU A 13 -4.26 -8.62 -4.74
N LYS A 14 -5.28 -7.92 -5.24
CA LYS A 14 -5.12 -6.77 -6.12
C LYS A 14 -4.51 -5.57 -5.40
N ASP A 15 -4.85 -5.40 -4.12
CA ASP A 15 -4.36 -4.28 -3.33
C ASP A 15 -2.84 -4.38 -3.14
N ILE A 16 -2.33 -5.60 -2.96
CA ILE A 16 -0.91 -5.87 -2.74
C ILE A 16 -0.04 -5.46 -3.93
N PHE A 17 -0.48 -5.66 -5.16
CA PHE A 17 0.28 -5.24 -6.35
C PHE A 17 -0.13 -3.89 -6.93
N SER A 18 -1.05 -3.19 -6.29
CA SER A 18 -1.41 -1.85 -6.73
C SER A 18 -0.26 -0.87 -6.47
N SER A 19 0.19 -0.15 -7.50
CA SER A 19 1.10 0.98 -7.30
C SER A 19 0.29 2.20 -6.91
N ARG A 20 0.76 2.97 -5.92
CA ARG A 20 0.19 4.28 -5.61
C ARG A 20 0.97 5.32 -6.40
N TYR A 21 0.24 6.13 -7.18
CA TYR A 21 0.80 7.30 -7.84
C TYR A 21 0.73 8.48 -6.86
N ARG A 22 1.86 9.12 -6.61
CA ARG A 22 1.94 10.33 -5.81
C ARG A 22 2.62 11.42 -6.63
N GLN A 23 1.93 12.56 -6.74
CA GLN A 23 2.47 13.76 -7.35
C GLN A 23 2.75 14.77 -6.24
N ASP A 24 4.02 15.09 -6.01
CA ASP A 24 4.42 16.14 -5.07
C ASP A 24 4.65 17.45 -5.83
N ILE A 25 3.83 18.47 -5.51
CA ILE A 25 3.94 19.82 -6.09
C ILE A 25 4.34 20.75 -4.95
N THR A 26 5.64 20.92 -4.75
CA THR A 26 6.14 21.91 -3.80
C THR A 26 6.17 23.29 -4.46
N PRO A 27 5.41 24.29 -3.97
CA PRO A 27 5.54 25.66 -4.44
C PRO A 27 6.93 26.21 -4.07
N ASP A 28 7.61 26.81 -5.04
CA ASP A 28 8.89 27.50 -4.82
C ASP A 28 8.64 28.80 -4.04
N VAL A 29 8.79 28.74 -2.71
CA VAL A 29 8.94 29.95 -1.87
C VAL A 29 10.40 30.42 -1.91
N SER A 30 10.84 30.83 -3.10
CA SER A 30 12.05 31.63 -3.22
C SER A 30 11.80 32.98 -2.55
N PRO A 31 12.61 33.41 -1.56
CA PRO A 31 12.32 34.58 -0.71
C PRO A 31 12.49 35.95 -1.40
N ASN A 32 12.51 36.01 -2.74
CA ASN A 32 12.88 37.21 -3.47
C ASN A 32 11.70 37.97 -4.09
N LEU A 33 10.49 37.88 -3.51
CA LEU A 33 9.33 38.68 -3.96
C LEU A 33 9.11 39.99 -3.18
N THR A 34 9.98 40.35 -2.23
CA THR A 34 9.81 41.58 -1.42
C THR A 34 10.73 42.74 -1.78
N ALA A 35 11.59 42.60 -2.79
CA ALA A 35 12.56 43.66 -3.14
C ALA A 35 12.03 44.72 -4.14
N ASP A 36 11.00 44.42 -4.94
CA ASP A 36 10.62 45.31 -6.05
C ASP A 36 9.38 46.20 -5.78
N ILE A 37 8.70 46.01 -4.63
CA ILE A 37 7.52 46.82 -4.27
C ILE A 37 7.90 48.06 -3.44
N ALA A 38 9.10 48.10 -2.84
CA ALA A 38 9.50 49.16 -1.91
C ALA A 38 10.22 50.37 -2.56
N SER A 39 10.38 50.43 -3.89
CA SER A 39 11.15 51.51 -4.55
C SER A 39 10.31 52.57 -5.25
N ASN A 40 8.97 52.51 -5.23
CA ASN A 40 8.13 53.48 -5.95
C ASN A 40 7.22 54.37 -5.10
N VAL A 41 7.40 54.40 -3.77
CA VAL A 41 6.73 55.40 -2.90
C VAL A 41 7.66 56.59 -2.72
N GLY A 42 7.77 57.43 -3.76
CA GLY A 42 8.45 58.71 -3.62
C GLY A 42 8.81 59.39 -4.93
N LYS A 43 7.84 60.08 -5.55
CA LYS A 43 7.91 61.51 -5.96
C LYS A 43 6.95 61.82 -7.12
N SER A 44 6.10 62.83 -6.87
CA SER A 44 5.51 63.83 -7.80
C SER A 44 4.69 63.38 -9.02
N GLY A 45 3.42 63.83 -9.11
CA GLY A 45 2.65 63.88 -10.37
C GLY A 45 3.03 65.09 -11.25
N PRO A 46 2.20 65.53 -12.23
CA PRO A 46 1.20 64.84 -13.05
C PRO A 46 1.55 64.86 -14.57
N VAL A 47 0.62 64.41 -15.43
CA VAL A 47 0.51 64.63 -16.91
C VAL A 47 0.89 63.45 -17.83
N GLY A 48 -0.15 62.83 -18.40
CA GLY A 48 -0.37 62.65 -19.85
C GLY A 48 0.57 61.77 -20.66
N GLY A 49 0.02 60.74 -21.31
CA GLY A 49 0.68 60.07 -22.43
C GLY A 49 0.47 58.56 -22.49
N ASP A 50 -0.54 58.18 -23.27
CA ASP A 50 -0.78 56.88 -23.90
C ASP A 50 0.45 55.97 -24.09
N LYS A 51 0.55 54.88 -23.30
CA LYS A 51 1.18 53.59 -23.68
C LYS A 51 0.56 52.46 -22.86
N ILE A 52 -0.38 51.75 -23.47
CA ILE A 52 -0.82 50.44 -22.99
C ILE A 52 0.33 49.46 -23.30
N ASP A 53 1.18 49.22 -22.31
CA ASP A 53 2.20 48.18 -22.41
C ASP A 53 1.52 46.80 -22.43
N LYS A 54 1.53 46.21 -23.62
CA LYS A 54 1.25 44.79 -23.86
C LYS A 54 2.27 43.97 -23.08
N ASN A 55 1.95 43.58 -21.85
CA ASN A 55 2.62 42.47 -21.20
C ASN A 55 1.60 41.45 -20.66
N SER A 56 0.74 40.99 -21.58
CA SER A 56 0.17 39.66 -21.47
C SER A 56 1.30 38.67 -21.72
N SER A 57 1.93 38.14 -20.68
CA SER A 57 2.39 36.74 -20.60
C SER A 57 3.12 36.48 -19.29
N SER A 58 2.87 35.29 -18.73
CA SER A 58 3.58 34.63 -17.63
C SER A 58 3.19 35.00 -16.18
N HIS A 59 1.92 34.79 -15.83
CA HIS A 59 1.49 34.41 -14.48
C HIS A 59 1.40 32.87 -14.30
N LEU A 60 2.18 32.11 -15.07
CA LEU A 60 2.47 30.73 -14.70
C LEU A 60 3.70 30.78 -13.80
N GLY A 61 3.47 30.91 -12.50
CA GLY A 61 4.48 30.63 -11.49
C GLY A 61 5.14 29.30 -11.85
N ARG A 62 6.44 29.35 -12.09
CA ARG A 62 7.25 28.26 -12.63
C ARG A 62 7.21 27.08 -11.65
N ILE A 63 6.31 26.11 -11.87
CA ILE A 63 6.29 24.82 -11.16
C ILE A 63 7.61 24.14 -11.51
N LYS A 64 8.62 24.25 -10.64
CA LYS A 64 9.99 23.86 -10.97
C LYS A 64 10.25 22.39 -10.68
N ASN A 65 9.50 21.78 -9.75
CA ASN A 65 9.72 20.42 -9.29
C ASN A 65 8.37 19.68 -9.19
N ILE A 66 8.03 18.92 -10.23
CA ILE A 66 7.02 17.85 -10.14
C ILE A 66 7.81 16.58 -9.87
N HIS A 67 7.60 15.96 -8.71
CA HIS A 67 8.14 14.62 -8.43
C HIS A 67 7.02 13.60 -8.59
N ASP A 68 7.15 12.77 -9.61
CA ASP A 68 6.28 11.62 -9.87
C ASP A 68 6.99 10.36 -9.38
N GLU A 69 6.42 9.69 -8.38
CA GLU A 69 6.95 8.44 -7.86
C GLU A 69 5.86 7.36 -7.83
N PHE A 70 6.22 6.17 -8.30
CA PHE A 70 5.43 4.96 -8.09
C PHE A 70 5.86 4.31 -6.79
N LEU A 71 5.00 4.40 -5.78
CA LEU A 71 5.24 3.76 -4.49
C LEU A 71 4.57 2.38 -4.44
N PRO A 72 5.18 1.39 -3.76
CA PRO A 72 4.52 0.13 -3.46
C PRO A 72 3.21 0.36 -2.71
N SER A 73 2.29 -0.61 -2.83
CA SER A 73 1.09 -0.60 -2.00
C SER A 73 1.43 -0.61 -0.51
N GLN A 74 0.48 -0.16 0.30
CA GLN A 74 0.60 -0.21 1.76
C GLN A 74 0.66 -1.66 2.23
N GLU A 75 -0.10 -2.53 1.56
CA GLU A 75 -0.23 -3.95 1.83
C GLU A 75 1.07 -4.70 1.54
N TYR A 76 1.73 -4.40 0.41
CA TYR A 76 3.06 -4.91 0.09
C TYR A 76 4.08 -4.48 1.16
N THR A 77 4.04 -3.22 1.56
CA THR A 77 4.95 -2.67 2.57
C THR A 77 4.76 -3.37 3.92
N ARG A 78 3.51 -3.63 4.33
CA ARG A 78 3.23 -4.41 5.56
C ARG A 78 3.81 -5.82 5.47
N ILE A 79 3.61 -6.54 4.36
CA ILE A 79 4.17 -7.88 4.17
C ILE A 79 5.70 -7.87 4.25
N GLN A 80 6.35 -6.87 3.67
CA GLN A 80 7.80 -6.72 3.76
C GLN A 80 8.29 -6.50 5.20
N ASN A 81 7.55 -5.73 5.99
CA ASN A 81 7.91 -5.42 7.38
C ASN A 81 7.79 -6.62 8.33
N ILE A 82 6.89 -7.56 8.02
CA ILE A 82 6.58 -8.69 8.90
C ILE A 82 7.25 -9.99 8.46
N LYS A 83 8.00 -9.97 7.35
CA LYS A 83 8.61 -11.16 6.72
C LYS A 83 9.40 -12.05 7.69
N ASP A 84 10.14 -11.42 8.61
CA ASP A 84 11.01 -12.13 9.55
C ASP A 84 10.20 -12.74 10.71
N GLN A 85 9.03 -12.16 11.01
CA GLN A 85 8.11 -12.64 12.05
C GLN A 85 7.25 -13.81 11.58
N VAL A 86 7.05 -13.95 10.27
CA VAL A 86 6.28 -15.04 9.65
C VAL A 86 7.16 -16.20 9.17
N ALA A 87 8.48 -16.08 9.29
CA ALA A 87 9.42 -17.10 8.89
C ALA A 87 9.22 -18.41 9.65
N GLY A 88 9.37 -19.55 8.97
CA GLY A 88 9.15 -20.89 9.53
C GLY A 88 7.68 -21.18 9.87
N GLY A 89 6.74 -20.42 9.30
CA GLY A 89 5.31 -20.59 9.55
C GLY A 89 4.78 -21.99 9.22
N PHE A 90 5.42 -22.76 8.32
CA PHE A 90 4.97 -24.11 7.97
C PHE A 90 5.66 -25.23 8.76
N LYS A 91 6.50 -24.90 9.74
CA LYS A 91 7.27 -25.88 10.52
C LYS A 91 6.40 -26.85 11.30
N ASN A 92 5.37 -26.34 11.98
CA ASN A 92 4.40 -27.12 12.76
C ASN A 92 3.12 -26.30 12.98
N VAL A 93 2.09 -26.94 13.55
CA VAL A 93 0.77 -26.33 13.74
C VAL A 93 0.85 -25.04 14.56
N ASP A 94 1.62 -25.03 15.66
CA ASP A 94 1.75 -23.85 16.51
C ASP A 94 2.39 -22.67 15.77
N SER A 95 3.43 -22.95 14.97
CA SER A 95 4.11 -21.94 14.14
C SER A 95 3.17 -21.40 13.06
N PHE A 96 2.34 -22.26 12.48
CA PHE A 96 1.36 -21.88 11.46
C PHE A 96 0.25 -20.99 12.03
N ILE A 97 -0.28 -21.34 13.20
CA ILE A 97 -1.28 -20.53 13.90
C ILE A 97 -0.68 -19.19 14.32
N SER A 98 0.54 -19.18 14.88
CA SER A 98 1.22 -17.95 15.28
C SER A 98 1.48 -17.02 14.08
N MET A 99 1.98 -17.56 12.98
CA MET A 99 2.15 -16.84 11.72
C MET A 99 0.83 -16.23 11.23
N ALA A 100 -0.25 -17.02 11.22
CA ALA A 100 -1.57 -16.53 10.82
C ALA A 100 -2.10 -15.42 11.74
N GLN A 101 -1.86 -15.50 13.04
CA GLN A 101 -2.21 -14.43 13.99
C GLN A 101 -1.45 -13.14 13.69
N THR A 102 -0.15 -13.23 13.42
CA THR A 102 0.66 -12.07 12.99
C THR A 102 0.07 -11.44 11.71
N LEU A 103 -0.21 -12.24 10.69
CA LEU A 103 -0.81 -11.78 9.44
C LEU A 103 -2.18 -11.13 9.65
N LYS A 104 -2.98 -11.65 10.59
CA LYS A 104 -4.29 -11.09 10.93
C LYS A 104 -4.16 -9.74 11.64
N ASN A 105 -3.26 -9.63 12.63
CA ASN A 105 -3.05 -8.40 13.39
C ASN A 105 -2.57 -7.26 12.47
N GLU A 106 -1.83 -7.61 11.43
CA GLU A 106 -1.31 -6.69 10.41
C GLU A 106 -2.30 -6.44 9.25
N ASN A 107 -3.53 -6.96 9.38
CA ASN A 107 -4.63 -6.85 8.41
C ASN A 107 -4.29 -7.40 7.01
N VAL A 108 -3.31 -8.30 6.90
CA VAL A 108 -2.93 -8.97 5.65
C VAL A 108 -3.93 -10.07 5.31
N ILE A 109 -4.42 -10.79 6.32
CA ILE A 109 -5.51 -11.77 6.20
C ILE A 109 -6.72 -11.36 7.04
N SER A 110 -7.90 -11.84 6.65
CA SER A 110 -9.18 -11.51 7.26
C SER A 110 -9.59 -12.49 8.36
N ASN A 111 -10.67 -12.15 9.09
CA ASN A 111 -11.32 -13.10 10.01
C ASN A 111 -11.84 -14.36 9.30
N ASN A 112 -12.29 -14.25 8.04
CA ASN A 112 -12.76 -15.40 7.28
C ASN A 112 -11.57 -16.30 6.85
N ASP A 113 -10.43 -15.69 6.54
CA ASP A 113 -9.21 -16.44 6.24
C ASP A 113 -8.76 -17.25 7.47
N MET A 114 -8.99 -16.76 8.69
CA MET A 114 -8.71 -17.51 9.93
C MET A 114 -9.55 -18.79 10.09
N ILE A 115 -10.75 -18.86 9.49
CA ILE A 115 -11.56 -20.08 9.47
C ILE A 115 -10.85 -21.15 8.63
N ALA A 116 -10.31 -20.76 7.47
CA ALA A 116 -9.52 -21.65 6.64
C ALA A 116 -8.19 -22.05 7.30
N VAL A 117 -7.55 -21.15 8.05
CA VAL A 117 -6.35 -21.47 8.86
C VAL A 117 -6.67 -22.57 9.88
N ASP A 118 -7.71 -22.39 10.69
CA ASP A 118 -8.11 -23.36 11.72
C ASP A 118 -8.44 -24.73 11.12
N PHE A 119 -9.14 -24.74 9.99
CA PHE A 119 -9.44 -25.97 9.26
C PHE A 119 -8.17 -26.66 8.73
N LEU A 120 -7.28 -25.93 8.05
CA LEU A 120 -6.04 -26.50 7.51
C LEU A 120 -5.12 -27.01 8.62
N ALA A 121 -5.08 -26.34 9.77
CA ALA A 121 -4.29 -26.76 10.92
C ALA A 121 -4.74 -28.12 11.49
N LYS A 122 -6.04 -28.43 11.39
CA LYS A 122 -6.66 -29.67 11.91
C LYS A 122 -6.63 -30.80 10.88
N GLU A 123 -7.01 -30.48 9.64
CA GLU A 123 -7.31 -31.47 8.61
C GLU A 123 -6.13 -31.73 7.66
N SER A 124 -5.13 -30.84 7.62
CA SER A 124 -4.02 -31.03 6.70
C SER A 124 -3.03 -32.06 7.23
N PRO A 125 -2.71 -33.12 6.46
CA PRO A 125 -1.73 -34.12 6.88
C PRO A 125 -0.31 -33.54 6.97
N LYS A 126 -0.07 -32.42 6.30
CA LYS A 126 1.20 -31.68 6.31
C LYS A 126 0.95 -30.21 6.04
N LEU A 127 1.67 -29.33 6.72
CA LEU A 127 1.63 -27.90 6.43
C LEU A 127 2.49 -27.60 5.20
N SER A 128 1.85 -27.52 4.04
CA SER A 128 2.51 -27.25 2.77
C SER A 128 1.47 -26.86 1.71
N PHE A 129 1.88 -26.05 0.75
CA PHE A 129 1.01 -25.67 -0.38
C PHE A 129 0.46 -26.88 -1.13
N ASP A 130 1.26 -27.93 -1.32
CA ASP A 130 0.82 -29.15 -2.00
C ASP A 130 -0.29 -29.88 -1.24
N ALA A 131 -0.17 -30.00 0.08
CA ALA A 131 -1.20 -30.60 0.91
C ALA A 131 -2.50 -29.77 0.88
N PHE A 132 -2.38 -28.45 0.99
CA PHE A 132 -3.54 -27.55 0.94
C PHE A 132 -4.24 -27.63 -0.43
N ASN A 133 -3.49 -27.68 -1.53
CA ASN A 133 -4.04 -27.85 -2.87
C ASN A 133 -4.75 -29.19 -3.07
N ARG A 134 -4.29 -30.26 -2.42
CA ARG A 134 -5.01 -31.56 -2.42
C ARG A 134 -6.32 -31.49 -1.65
N ILE A 135 -6.34 -30.79 -0.52
CA ILE A 135 -7.56 -30.57 0.27
C ILE A 135 -8.60 -29.81 -0.55
N ILE A 136 -8.23 -28.73 -1.25
CA ILE A 136 -9.16 -27.96 -2.10
C ILE A 136 -9.83 -28.85 -3.17
N ARG A 137 -9.10 -29.83 -3.70
CA ARG A 137 -9.60 -30.77 -4.72
C ARG A 137 -10.48 -31.88 -4.16
N ASN A 138 -10.60 -32.04 -2.84
CA ASN A 138 -11.45 -33.05 -2.23
C ASN A 138 -12.94 -32.70 -2.42
N ASP A 139 -13.73 -33.66 -2.90
CA ASP A 139 -15.15 -33.46 -3.21
C ASP A 139 -16.04 -33.31 -1.98
N ASN A 140 -15.57 -33.71 -0.80
CA ASN A 140 -16.35 -33.63 0.45
C ASN A 140 -16.41 -32.22 1.06
N LEU A 141 -15.69 -31.25 0.50
CA LEU A 141 -15.70 -29.86 0.96
C LEU A 141 -16.79 -29.04 0.25
N SER A 142 -17.50 -28.21 1.01
CA SER A 142 -18.44 -27.24 0.45
C SER A 142 -17.71 -26.25 -0.48
N MET A 143 -18.43 -25.74 -1.49
CA MET A 143 -17.85 -24.74 -2.41
C MET A 143 -17.36 -23.49 -1.67
N GLU A 144 -18.07 -23.07 -0.63
CA GLU A 144 -17.69 -21.94 0.21
C GLU A 144 -16.33 -22.19 0.89
N MET A 145 -16.16 -23.37 1.51
CA MET A 145 -14.91 -23.71 2.19
C MET A 145 -13.75 -23.85 1.21
N LYS A 146 -14.00 -24.44 0.02
CA LYS A 146 -13.03 -24.46 -1.07
C LYS A 146 -12.61 -23.04 -1.47
N GLY A 147 -13.57 -22.11 -1.53
CA GLY A 147 -13.32 -20.70 -1.79
C GLY A 147 -12.42 -20.04 -0.74
N LEU A 148 -12.74 -20.21 0.55
CA LEU A 148 -11.96 -19.67 1.66
C LEU A 148 -10.53 -20.22 1.69
N ILE A 149 -10.37 -21.54 1.56
CA ILE A 149 -9.05 -22.18 1.53
C ILE A 149 -8.25 -21.71 0.31
N SER A 150 -8.87 -21.63 -0.87
CA SER A 150 -8.21 -21.15 -2.09
C SER A 150 -7.72 -19.72 -1.94
N GLN A 151 -8.54 -18.82 -1.39
CA GLN A 151 -8.16 -17.44 -1.13
C GLN A 151 -6.99 -17.34 -0.15
N LEU A 152 -7.05 -18.07 0.97
CA LEU A 152 -5.98 -18.10 1.95
C LEU A 152 -4.67 -18.62 1.34
N VAL A 153 -4.72 -19.75 0.62
CA VAL A 153 -3.54 -20.35 -0.01
C VAL A 153 -2.88 -19.38 -0.98
N GLN A 154 -3.66 -18.68 -1.81
CA GLN A 154 -3.12 -17.67 -2.73
C GLN A 154 -2.42 -16.52 -1.98
N LYS A 155 -3.02 -16.03 -0.88
CA LYS A 155 -2.38 -15.00 -0.04
C LYS A 155 -1.07 -15.51 0.57
N LEU A 156 -1.06 -16.72 1.10
CA LEU A 156 0.13 -17.33 1.70
C LEU A 156 1.24 -17.55 0.67
N GLN A 157 0.92 -18.02 -0.54
CA GLN A 157 1.88 -18.16 -1.64
C GLN A 157 2.51 -16.83 -2.02
N MET A 158 1.73 -15.75 -1.99
CA MET A 158 2.24 -14.43 -2.29
C MET A 158 3.15 -13.90 -1.18
N ILE A 159 2.78 -14.09 0.08
CA ILE A 159 3.65 -13.74 1.22
C ILE A 159 4.95 -14.54 1.15
N ASP A 160 4.89 -15.83 0.82
CA ASP A 160 6.06 -16.68 0.64
C ASP A 160 6.96 -16.16 -0.50
N TYR A 161 6.37 -15.80 -1.64
CA TYR A 161 7.09 -15.18 -2.74
C TYR A 161 7.80 -13.87 -2.34
N LEU A 162 7.08 -12.97 -1.64
CA LEU A 162 7.63 -11.69 -1.20
C LEU A 162 8.69 -11.80 -0.11
N SER A 163 8.60 -12.85 0.71
CA SER A 163 9.57 -13.17 1.76
C SER A 163 10.71 -14.07 1.27
N LYS A 164 10.76 -14.41 -0.03
CA LYS A 164 11.76 -15.28 -0.66
C LYS A 164 11.78 -16.71 -0.08
N GLY A 165 10.61 -17.28 0.19
CA GLY A 165 10.46 -18.65 0.68
C GLY A 165 10.52 -18.78 2.21
N ALA A 166 10.46 -17.68 2.95
CA ALA A 166 10.68 -17.70 4.39
C ALA A 166 9.59 -18.48 5.16
N LEU A 167 8.38 -18.64 4.61
CA LEU A 167 7.33 -19.39 5.31
C LEU A 167 7.66 -20.88 5.40
N VAL A 168 8.36 -21.40 4.39
CA VAL A 168 8.74 -22.80 4.25
C VAL A 168 10.13 -23.09 4.85
N ALA A 169 10.93 -22.05 5.08
CA ALA A 169 12.31 -22.12 5.57
C ALA A 169 12.46 -22.66 7.00
#